data_AF-A0A1G2BKA9-F1
#
_entry.id   AF-A0A1G2BKA9-F1
#
_cell.length_a   1.000
_cell.length_b   1.000
_cell.length_c   1.000
_cell.angle_alpha   90.00
_cell.angle_beta   90.00
_cell.angle_gamma   90.00
#
_symmetry.space_group_name_H-M   'P 1'
#
loop_
_entity.id
_entity.type
_entity.pdbx_description
1 polymer ?
#
loop_
_entity_poly.entity_id
_entity_poly.type
_entity_poly.pdbx_seq_one_letter_code
_entity_poly.pdbx_strand_id
1 'polypeptide(L)'
;MLIGHLPAGYFLTRALIKKNKIPLTPLWLGLGLVASVLPDFDIAYSILFKDSIGSHRYYFTNFPAFYLTFLLMAVLIYFLVRKKWLKFGIIIVFANIFLHLFLDTMFVGIKWLWPFWDGLIGVYNVGLTNGFIVENYFHHWYWYLEIVLWVIAVSSVVCSYKKGELRN
;
A
#
# COMPACT_ATOMS: atom_id res chain seq x y z
N MET A 1 7.16 -0.88 4.92
CA MET A 1 6.55 -0.92 6.28
C MET A 1 6.06 -2.32 6.53
N LEU A 2 5.60 -2.66 7.72
CA LEU A 2 4.80 -3.89 7.87
C LEU A 2 3.34 -3.54 8.15
N ILE A 3 3.10 -2.78 9.21
CA ILE A 3 1.74 -2.44 9.65
C ILE A 3 1.33 -1.04 9.22
N GLY A 4 2.27 -0.16 8.90
CA GLY A 4 2.07 1.25 8.55
C GLY A 4 1.42 1.48 7.19
N HIS A 5 1.41 0.47 6.31
CA HIS A 5 0.74 0.54 5.02
C HIS A 5 -0.78 0.76 5.15
N LEU A 6 -1.40 0.10 6.14
CA LEU A 6 -2.84 0.22 6.38
C LEU A 6 -3.27 1.64 6.83
N PRO A 7 -2.70 2.26 7.87
CA PRO A 7 -3.05 3.62 8.26
C PRO A 7 -2.66 4.65 7.20
N ALA A 8 -1.53 4.47 6.50
CA ALA A 8 -1.15 5.33 5.37
C ALA A 8 -2.20 5.28 4.25
N GLY A 9 -2.67 4.08 3.92
CA GLY A 9 -3.72 3.88 2.92
C GLY A 9 -5.07 4.46 3.34
N TYR A 10 -5.43 4.36 4.61
CA TYR A 10 -6.60 5.03 5.17
C TYR A 10 -6.54 6.55 4.95
N PHE A 11 -5.42 7.19 5.30
CA PHE A 11 -5.27 8.65 5.14
C PHE A 11 -5.32 9.07 3.68
N LEU A 12 -4.60 8.38 2.81
CA LEU A 12 -4.61 8.69 1.38
C LEU A 12 -6.01 8.53 0.80
N THR A 13 -6.71 7.45 1.15
CA THR A 13 -8.08 7.21 0.68
C THR A 13 -9.02 8.33 1.14
N ARG A 14 -8.97 8.75 2.40
CA ARG A 14 -9.75 9.89 2.88
C ARG A 14 -9.41 11.20 2.15
N ALA A 15 -8.12 11.44 1.90
CA ALA A 15 -7.67 12.61 1.16
C ALA A 15 -8.19 12.60 -0.28
N LEU A 16 -8.16 11.46 -0.96
CA LEU A 16 -8.68 11.28 -2.32
C LEU A 16 -10.20 11.43 -2.37
N ILE A 17 -10.93 10.85 -1.42
CA ILE A 17 -12.38 11.00 -1.30
C ILE A 17 -12.74 12.49 -1.16
N LYS A 18 -12.08 13.20 -0.23
CA LYS A 18 -12.30 14.64 -0.01
C LYS A 18 -11.95 15.46 -1.25
N LYS A 19 -10.77 15.24 -1.84
CA LYS A 19 -10.28 15.97 -3.02
C LYS A 19 -11.19 15.82 -4.22
N ASN A 20 -11.73 14.63 -4.44
CA ASN A 20 -12.58 14.32 -5.59
C ASN A 20 -14.08 14.47 -5.30
N LYS A 21 -14.46 14.94 -4.09
CA LYS A 21 -15.85 15.08 -3.64
C LYS A 21 -16.66 13.79 -3.80
N ILE A 22 -16.01 12.65 -3.53
CA ILE A 22 -16.64 11.33 -3.55
C ILE A 22 -17.43 11.18 -2.23
N PRO A 23 -18.62 10.55 -2.22
CA PRO A 23 -19.29 10.23 -0.97
C PRO A 23 -18.42 9.29 -0.13
N LEU A 24 -18.22 9.62 1.14
CA LEU A 24 -17.51 8.74 2.07
C LEU A 24 -18.41 7.54 2.36
N THR A 25 -18.04 6.36 1.83
CA THR A 25 -18.77 5.11 2.08
C THR A 25 -17.80 4.03 2.58
N PRO A 26 -18.29 3.05 3.35
CA PRO A 26 -17.49 1.90 3.77
C PRO A 26 -16.84 1.17 2.58
N LEU A 27 -17.51 1.15 1.42
CA LEU A 27 -16.99 0.53 0.21
C LEU A 27 -15.71 1.21 -0.29
N TRP A 28 -15.70 2.55 -0.42
CA TRP A 28 -14.51 3.26 -0.90
C TRP A 28 -13.35 3.20 0.08
N LEU A 29 -13.65 3.28 1.39
CA LEU A 29 -12.65 3.10 2.43
C LEU A 29 -12.08 1.68 2.40
N GLY A 30 -12.93 0.66 2.39
CA GLY A 30 -12.51 -0.75 2.35
C GLY A 30 -11.66 -1.05 1.11
N LEU A 31 -12.06 -0.53 -0.06
CA LEU A 31 -11.28 -0.68 -1.29
C LEU A 31 -9.88 -0.08 -1.17
N GLY A 32 -9.76 1.11 -0.59
CA GLY A 32 -8.47 1.75 -0.36
C GLY A 32 -7.59 1.00 0.63
N LEU A 33 -8.18 0.51 1.73
CA LEU A 33 -7.49 -0.31 2.74
C LEU A 33 -6.97 -1.64 2.17
N VAL A 34 -7.79 -2.36 1.40
CA VAL A 34 -7.37 -3.61 0.75
C VAL A 34 -6.25 -3.32 -0.23
N ALA A 35 -6.40 -2.27 -1.05
CA ALA A 35 -5.38 -1.90 -2.03
C ALA A 35 -4.04 -1.48 -1.39
N SER A 36 -4.06 -0.88 -0.19
CA SER A 36 -2.84 -0.42 0.47
C SER A 36 -1.98 -1.54 1.05
N VAL A 37 -2.55 -2.73 1.27
CA VAL A 37 -1.81 -3.93 1.74
C VAL A 37 -1.76 -5.04 0.70
N LEU A 38 -2.32 -4.83 -0.48
CA LEU A 38 -2.36 -5.82 -1.54
C LEU A 38 -0.96 -6.34 -1.95
N PRO A 39 0.09 -5.50 -2.03
CA PRO A 39 1.44 -5.99 -2.31
C PRO A 39 1.97 -6.98 -1.24
N ASP A 40 1.60 -6.79 0.04
CA ASP A 40 2.04 -7.63 1.17
C ASP A 40 1.31 -8.99 1.25
N PHE A 41 0.30 -9.25 0.41
CA PHE A 41 -0.43 -10.53 0.44
C PHE A 41 0.45 -11.74 0.09
N ASP A 42 1.57 -11.49 -0.59
CA ASP A 42 2.61 -12.47 -0.87
C ASP A 42 3.32 -12.98 0.40
N ILE A 43 3.28 -12.23 1.52
CA ILE A 43 3.79 -12.67 2.83
C ILE A 43 2.92 -13.83 3.35
N ALA A 44 1.61 -13.74 3.21
CA ALA A 44 0.72 -14.84 3.59
C ALA A 44 0.99 -16.07 2.72
N TYR A 45 1.22 -15.87 1.42
CA TYR A 45 1.59 -16.94 0.49
C TYR A 45 2.92 -17.60 0.91
N SER A 46 3.96 -16.82 1.19
CA SER A 46 5.27 -17.36 1.56
C SER A 46 5.23 -18.17 2.86
N ILE A 47 4.46 -17.72 3.86
CA ILE A 47 4.24 -18.44 5.12
C ILE A 47 3.47 -19.75 4.88
N LEU A 48 2.38 -19.72 4.09
CA LEU A 48 1.52 -20.88 3.87
C LEU A 48 2.20 -21.98 3.06
N PHE A 49 2.95 -21.60 2.02
CA PHE A 49 3.59 -22.55 1.11
C PHE A 49 5.06 -22.83 1.46
N LYS A 50 5.57 -22.28 2.57
CA LYS A 50 6.97 -22.39 3.01
C LYS A 50 7.94 -22.02 1.88
N ASP A 51 7.59 -20.98 1.13
CA ASP A 51 8.42 -20.52 0.02
C ASP A 51 9.71 -19.92 0.57
N SER A 52 10.84 -20.28 -0.03
CA SER A 52 12.18 -19.90 0.42
C SER A 52 12.67 -18.60 -0.24
N ILE A 53 11.81 -17.88 -0.95
CA ILE A 53 12.15 -16.53 -1.44
C ILE A 53 12.48 -15.66 -0.23
N GLY A 54 13.78 -15.41 -0.01
CA GLY A 54 14.30 -14.82 1.22
C GLY A 54 13.74 -13.43 1.58
N SER A 55 13.09 -12.74 0.64
CA SER A 55 12.33 -11.52 0.90
C SER A 55 11.13 -11.41 -0.03
N HIS A 56 9.95 -11.09 0.51
CA HIS A 56 8.72 -10.94 -0.27
C HIS A 56 8.82 -9.85 -1.36
N ARG A 57 9.77 -8.93 -1.24
CA ARG A 57 10.07 -7.88 -2.24
C ARG A 57 10.51 -8.44 -3.60
N TYR A 58 10.86 -9.72 -3.67
CA TYR A 58 11.17 -10.42 -4.92
C TYR A 58 9.96 -11.04 -5.60
N TYR A 59 8.78 -11.04 -4.98
CA TYR A 59 7.54 -11.41 -5.68
C TYR A 59 7.10 -10.27 -6.62
N PHE A 60 6.45 -10.65 -7.72
CA PHE A 60 5.95 -9.70 -8.72
C PHE A 60 4.90 -8.72 -8.16
N THR A 61 4.26 -9.07 -7.05
CA THR A 61 3.39 -8.22 -6.23
C THR A 61 4.11 -7.00 -5.65
N ASN A 62 5.44 -6.94 -5.70
CA ASN A 62 6.22 -5.78 -5.30
C ASN A 62 6.85 -5.04 -6.48
N PHE A 63 6.49 -5.39 -7.73
CA PHE A 63 7.08 -4.78 -8.92
C PHE A 63 6.20 -3.64 -9.44
N PRO A 64 6.70 -2.39 -9.51
CA PRO A 64 5.92 -1.27 -10.05
C PRO A 64 5.43 -1.51 -11.48
N ALA A 65 6.21 -2.16 -12.33
CA ALA A 65 5.83 -2.50 -13.70
C ALA A 65 4.61 -3.42 -13.77
N PHE A 66 4.46 -4.34 -12.81
CA PHE A 66 3.29 -5.23 -12.73
C PHE A 66 2.01 -4.40 -12.55
N TYR A 67 1.96 -3.52 -11.56
CA TYR A 67 0.78 -2.68 -11.34
C TYR A 67 0.60 -1.59 -12.38
N LEU A 68 1.68 -1.07 -12.97
CA LEU A 68 1.58 -0.14 -14.07
C LEU A 68 0.85 -0.77 -15.27
N THR A 69 1.10 -2.04 -15.55
CA THR A 69 0.39 -2.80 -16.60
C THR A 69 -1.11 -2.87 -16.30
N PHE A 70 -1.49 -3.25 -15.08
CA PHE A 70 -2.91 -3.26 -14.68
C PHE A 70 -3.55 -1.88 -14.66
N LEU A 71 -2.80 -0.83 -14.29
CA LEU A 71 -3.27 0.55 -14.33
C LEU A 71 -3.60 0.95 -15.76
N LEU A 72 -2.70 0.69 -16.72
CA LEU A 72 -2.92 1.00 -18.12
C LEU A 72 -4.14 0.25 -18.68
N MET A 73 -4.29 -1.03 -18.36
CA MET A 73 -5.48 -1.81 -18.72
C MET A 73 -6.76 -1.21 -18.11
N ALA A 74 -6.75 -0.86 -16.84
CA ALA A 74 -7.90 -0.27 -16.17
C ALA A 74 -8.27 1.11 -16.74
N VAL A 75 -7.27 1.92 -17.09
CA VAL A 75 -7.46 3.21 -17.76
C VAL A 75 -8.06 3.02 -19.17
N LEU A 76 -7.59 2.02 -19.92
CA LEU A 76 -8.18 1.67 -21.22
C LEU A 76 -9.65 1.28 -21.08
N ILE A 77 -9.98 0.40 -20.12
CA ILE A 77 -11.36 0.02 -19.81
C ILE A 77 -12.19 1.24 -19.41
N TYR A 78 -11.62 2.17 -18.63
CA TYR A 78 -12.30 3.41 -18.30
C TYR A 78 -12.62 4.26 -19.53
N PHE A 79 -11.74 4.35 -20.53
CA PHE A 79 -12.03 5.10 -21.75
C PHE A 79 -13.16 4.49 -22.59
N LEU A 80 -13.34 3.17 -22.53
CA LEU A 80 -14.43 2.45 -23.18
C LEU A 80 -15.76 2.60 -22.44
N VAL A 81 -15.73 2.52 -21.10
CA VAL A 81 -16.94 2.45 -20.26
C VAL A 81 -17.39 3.82 -19.74
N ARG A 82 -16.44 4.72 -19.48
CA ARG A 82 -16.59 6.12 -19.03
C ARG A 82 -17.47 6.35 -17.78
N LYS A 83 -17.60 5.34 -16.93
CA LYS A 83 -18.37 5.47 -15.67
C LYS A 83 -17.53 6.14 -14.58
N LYS A 84 -18.15 7.06 -13.82
CA LYS A 84 -17.48 7.82 -12.74
C LYS A 84 -16.97 6.91 -11.63
N TRP A 85 -17.73 5.89 -11.23
CA TRP A 85 -17.32 4.95 -10.19
C TRP A 85 -16.04 4.21 -10.57
N LEU A 86 -15.89 3.83 -11.85
CA LEU A 86 -14.69 3.15 -12.33
C LEU A 86 -13.46 4.06 -12.25
N LYS A 87 -13.59 5.33 -12.68
CA LYS A 87 -12.52 6.33 -12.52
C LYS A 87 -12.06 6.44 -11.06
N PHE A 88 -13.01 6.52 -10.13
CA PHE A 88 -12.69 6.66 -8.70
C PHE A 88 -12.06 5.40 -8.12
N GLY A 89 -12.55 4.21 -8.51
CA GLY A 89 -11.94 2.94 -8.13
C GLY A 89 -10.49 2.84 -8.59
N ILE A 90 -10.20 3.19 -9.85
CA ILE A 90 -8.84 3.22 -10.40
C ILE A 90 -7.95 4.17 -9.58
N ILE A 91 -8.41 5.40 -9.34
CA ILE A 91 -7.63 6.38 -8.58
C ILE A 91 -7.34 5.87 -7.16
N ILE A 92 -8.35 5.36 -6.44
CA ILE A 92 -8.18 4.89 -5.06
C ILE A 92 -7.27 3.67 -5.01
N VAL A 93 -7.51 2.65 -5.85
CA VAL A 93 -6.75 1.40 -5.82
C VAL A 93 -5.29 1.65 -6.16
N PHE A 94 -5.02 2.25 -7.32
CA PHE A 94 -3.64 2.40 -7.77
C PHE A 94 -2.87 3.44 -6.95
N ALA A 95 -3.50 4.52 -6.49
CA ALA A 95 -2.79 5.46 -5.61
C ALA A 95 -2.37 4.80 -4.29
N ASN A 96 -3.18 3.91 -3.72
CA ASN A 96 -2.81 3.16 -2.51
C ASN A 96 -1.70 2.15 -2.77
N ILE A 97 -1.76 1.40 -3.87
CA ILE A 97 -0.69 0.48 -4.27
C ILE A 97 0.62 1.23 -4.50
N PHE A 98 0.60 2.34 -5.24
CA PHE A 98 1.81 3.13 -5.49
C PHE A 98 2.32 3.83 -4.22
N LEU A 99 1.44 4.25 -3.31
CA LEU A 99 1.85 4.73 -2.00
C LEU A 99 2.57 3.63 -1.21
N HIS A 100 2.04 2.41 -1.21
CA HIS A 100 2.68 1.27 -0.60
C HIS A 100 4.10 1.07 -1.14
N LEU A 101 4.24 0.93 -2.46
CA LEU A 101 5.53 0.74 -3.14
C LEU A 101 6.50 1.89 -2.85
N PHE A 102 6.00 3.12 -2.81
CA PHE A 102 6.78 4.30 -2.45
C PHE A 102 7.29 4.24 -1.00
N LEU A 103 6.43 3.87 -0.04
CA LEU A 103 6.83 3.71 1.36
C LEU A 103 7.87 2.61 1.51
N ASP A 104 7.76 1.55 0.72
CA ASP A 104 8.71 0.45 0.71
C ASP A 104 10.06 0.79 0.07
N THR A 105 10.08 1.83 -0.78
CA THR A 105 11.30 2.47 -1.32
C THR A 105 12.07 3.22 -0.23
N MET A 106 11.41 3.72 0.82
CA MET A 106 12.11 4.48 1.87
C MET A 106 13.08 3.62 2.68
N PHE A 107 13.02 2.29 2.55
CA PHE A 107 13.79 1.36 3.36
C PHE A 107 14.58 0.37 2.48
N VAL A 108 14.39 -0.95 2.64
CA VAL A 108 15.13 -2.00 1.89
C VAL A 108 15.01 -1.83 0.36
N GLY A 109 13.98 -1.14 -0.12
CA GLY A 109 13.79 -0.82 -1.52
C GLY A 109 12.90 -1.81 -2.27
N ILE A 110 12.60 -1.46 -3.52
CA ILE A 110 11.78 -2.25 -4.44
C ILE A 110 12.38 -2.25 -5.85
N LYS A 111 11.95 -3.20 -6.69
CA LYS A 111 12.46 -3.36 -8.05
C LYS A 111 11.82 -2.38 -9.05
N TRP A 112 12.08 -1.08 -8.88
CA TRP A 112 11.54 -0.03 -9.77
C TRP A 112 11.88 -0.22 -11.26
N LEU A 113 13.06 -0.77 -11.57
CA LEU A 113 13.58 -0.89 -12.93
C LEU A 113 13.36 -2.28 -13.56
N TRP A 114 12.66 -3.19 -12.88
CA TRP A 114 12.32 -4.48 -13.47
C TRP A 114 11.38 -4.28 -14.68
N PRO A 115 11.56 -5.00 -15.81
CA PRO A 115 12.44 -6.16 -16.04
C PRO A 115 13.83 -5.82 -16.59
N PHE A 116 14.20 -4.54 -16.71
CA PHE A 116 15.49 -4.13 -17.28
C PHE A 116 16.65 -4.29 -16.30
N TRP A 117 16.37 -4.23 -15.00
CA TRP A 117 17.35 -4.42 -13.94
C TRP A 117 16.72 -5.08 -12.70
N ASP A 118 17.42 -6.04 -12.12
CA ASP A 118 16.93 -6.89 -11.03
C ASP A 118 17.23 -6.39 -9.62
N GLY A 119 17.92 -5.26 -9.48
CA GLY A 119 18.29 -4.70 -8.19
C GLY A 119 17.14 -3.99 -7.46
N LEU A 120 17.28 -3.90 -6.14
CA LEU A 120 16.37 -3.12 -5.29
C LEU A 120 16.86 -1.66 -5.22
N ILE A 121 15.92 -0.73 -5.41
CA ILE A 121 16.16 0.70 -5.23
C ILE A 121 15.49 1.12 -3.92
N GLY A 122 16.29 1.55 -2.95
CA GLY A 122 15.84 2.02 -1.64
C GLY A 122 16.67 3.20 -1.12
N VAL A 123 16.08 4.04 -0.28
CA VAL A 123 16.73 5.22 0.32
C VAL A 123 17.66 4.81 1.45
N TYR A 124 17.21 3.91 2.33
CA TYR A 124 18.03 3.31 3.37
C TYR A 124 18.40 1.89 2.97
N ASN A 125 19.55 1.76 2.31
CA ASN A 125 20.13 0.46 2.02
C ASN A 125 20.74 -0.11 3.31
N VAL A 126 19.88 -0.61 4.20
CA VAL A 126 20.33 -1.42 5.33
C VAL A 126 20.92 -2.66 4.69
N GLY A 127 22.25 -2.69 4.61
CA GLY A 127 22.97 -3.64 3.79
C GLY A 127 22.43 -5.05 3.96
N LEU A 128 22.34 -5.77 2.84
CA LEU A 128 22.07 -7.21 2.72
C LEU A 128 22.99 -8.10 3.61
N THR A 129 23.87 -7.50 4.41
CA THR A 129 24.92 -8.18 5.17
C THR A 129 24.43 -8.93 6.40
N ASN A 130 23.19 -8.73 6.87
CA ASN A 130 22.52 -9.64 7.80
C ASN A 130 21.01 -9.38 7.69
N GLY A 131 20.33 -10.15 6.84
CA GLY A 131 18.93 -9.96 6.44
C GLY A 131 18.04 -9.37 7.52
N PHE A 132 17.13 -8.49 7.13
CA PHE A 132 16.15 -7.87 8.01
C PHE A 132 15.23 -8.96 8.61
N ILE A 133 15.67 -9.58 9.70
CA ILE A 133 14.89 -10.57 10.46
C ILE A 133 13.82 -9.79 11.24
N VAL A 134 12.61 -10.34 11.32
CA VAL A 134 11.44 -9.73 11.98
C VAL A 134 11.77 -9.25 13.41
N GLU A 135 12.71 -9.87 14.10
CA GLU A 135 13.19 -9.44 15.42
C GLU A 135 13.85 -8.05 15.39
N ASN A 136 14.68 -7.74 14.38
CA ASN A 136 15.30 -6.43 14.25
C ASN A 136 14.28 -5.33 13.88
N TYR A 137 13.15 -5.70 13.29
CA TYR A 137 12.12 -4.76 12.90
C TYR A 137 11.46 -4.07 14.10
N PHE A 138 11.16 -4.79 15.19
CA PHE A 138 10.53 -4.21 16.39
C PHE A 138 11.46 -3.25 17.15
N HIS A 139 12.77 -3.39 16.98
CA HIS A 139 13.77 -2.53 17.61
C HIS A 139 14.22 -1.36 16.72
N HIS A 140 13.77 -1.32 15.46
CA HIS A 140 14.12 -0.25 14.54
C HIS A 140 13.23 0.98 14.79
N TRP A 141 13.79 2.19 14.74
CA TRP A 141 13.05 3.44 15.02
C TRP A 141 11.77 3.61 14.16
N TYR A 142 11.78 2.99 12.98
CA TYR A 142 10.68 2.94 12.05
C TYR A 142 9.41 2.28 12.63
N TRP A 143 9.55 1.26 13.47
CA TRP A 143 8.44 0.62 14.18
C TRP A 143 7.60 1.64 14.95
N TYR A 144 8.25 2.54 15.69
CA TYR A 144 7.55 3.57 16.46
C TYR A 144 6.79 4.56 15.58
N LEU A 145 7.32 4.89 14.38
CA LEU A 145 6.59 5.69 13.41
C LEU A 145 5.31 5.00 12.94
N GLU A 146 5.37 3.70 12.68
CA GLU A 146 4.18 2.95 12.28
C GLU A 146 3.12 2.98 13.39
N ILE A 147 3.53 2.80 14.66
CA ILE A 147 2.63 2.90 15.82
C ILE A 147 1.99 4.29 15.94
N VAL A 148 2.78 5.37 15.76
CA VAL A 148 2.24 6.73 15.77
C VAL A 148 1.20 6.92 14.66
N LEU A 149 1.48 6.43 13.45
CA LEU A 149 0.51 6.47 12.34
C LEU A 149 -0.79 5.73 12.67
N TRP A 150 -0.69 4.58 13.33
CA TRP A 150 -1.85 3.83 13.80
C TRP A 150 -2.67 4.60 14.84
N VAL A 151 -2.02 5.17 15.85
CA VAL A 151 -2.69 5.97 16.89
C VAL A 151 -3.45 7.14 16.26
N ILE A 152 -2.83 7.85 15.32
CA ILE A 152 -3.49 8.97 14.62
C ILE A 152 -4.66 8.44 13.77
N ALA A 153 -4.48 7.33 13.06
CA ALA A 153 -5.51 6.76 12.21
C ALA A 153 -6.74 6.34 13.03
N VAL A 154 -6.56 5.55 14.09
CA VAL A 154 -7.64 5.14 15.00
C VAL A 154 -8.31 6.35 15.64
N SER A 155 -7.55 7.31 16.14
CA SER A 155 -8.10 8.53 16.74
C SER A 155 -8.97 9.30 15.74
N SER A 156 -8.54 9.38 14.48
CA SER A 156 -9.31 10.04 13.42
C SER A 156 -10.61 9.29 13.09
N VAL A 157 -10.60 7.96 13.10
CA VAL A 157 -11.79 7.12 12.89
C VAL A 157 -12.78 7.34 14.03
N VAL A 158 -12.32 7.28 15.28
CA VAL A 158 -13.16 7.51 16.46
C VAL A 158 -13.78 8.90 16.42
N CYS A 159 -13.00 9.93 16.08
CA CYS A 159 -13.50 11.30 15.94
C CYS A 159 -14.54 11.43 14.81
N SER A 160 -14.30 10.80 13.65
CA SER A 160 -15.26 10.80 12.54
C SER A 160 -16.55 10.05 12.87
N TYR A 161 -16.46 8.95 13.62
CA TYR A 161 -17.62 8.20 14.09
C TYR A 161 -18.45 9.03 15.08
N LYS A 162 -17.80 9.70 16.05
CA LYS A 162 -18.49 10.62 16.99
C LYS A 162 -19.19 11.78 16.29
N LYS A 163 -18.66 12.25 15.15
CA LYS A 163 -19.27 13.30 14.32
C LYS A 163 -20.38 12.78 13.38
N GLY A 164 -20.61 11.47 13.32
CA GLY A 164 -21.60 10.86 12.43
C GLY A 164 -21.17 10.75 10.97
N GLU A 165 -19.90 11.03 10.64
CA GLU A 165 -19.38 10.99 9.25
C GLU A 165 -19.36 9.58 8.65
N LEU A 166 -19.37 8.54 9.49
CA LEU A 166 -19.26 7.12 9.11
C LEU A 166 -20.55 6.31 9.37
N ARG A 167 -21.67 6.97 9.69
CA ARG A 167 -22.94 6.30 10.08
C ARG A 167 -23.82 5.86 8.90
N ASN A 168 -23.46 6.20 7.66
CA ASN A 168 -24.26 5.94 6.46
C ASN A 168 -23.55 5.04 5.45
#